data_AF-A0AAU1RZV4-F1
#
_entry.id   AF-A0AAU1RZV4-F1
#
_cell.length_a   1.000
_cell.length_b   1.000
_cell.length_c   1.000
_cell.angle_alpha   90.00
_cell.angle_beta   90.00
_cell.angle_gamma   90.00
#
_symmetry.space_group_name_H-M   'P 1'
#
loop_
_entity.id
_entity.type
_entity.pdbx_description
1 polymer ?
#
loop_
_entity_poly.entity_id
_entity_poly.type
_entity_poly.pdbx_seq_one_letter_code
_entity_poly.pdbx_strand_id
1 'polypeptide(L)' 'MTTPQYLNPHQARTADPTPYEKKLAAVIEDVFGSGTHDLPGLVAGLNARDLPAPDGNPWTEDTFRTEMRRLGA' A
#
# COMPACT_ATOMS: atom_id res chain seq x y z
N MET A 1 22.07 18.33 29.95
CA MET A 1 22.20 18.53 28.48
C MET A 1 21.45 17.40 27.81
N THR A 2 20.36 17.68 27.10
CA THR A 2 19.54 16.65 26.44
C THR A 2 20.18 16.30 25.10
N THR A 3 20.53 15.04 24.89
CA THR A 3 21.09 14.56 23.62
C THR A 3 20.01 14.71 22.52
N PRO A 4 20.30 15.43 21.42
CA PRO A 4 19.35 15.52 20.31
C PRO A 4 19.08 14.12 19.74
N GLN A 5 17.81 13.73 19.70
CA GLN A 5 17.37 12.52 19.04
C GLN A 5 17.16 12.81 17.57
N TYR A 6 18.08 12.34 16.73
CA TYR A 6 17.94 12.41 15.28
C TYR A 6 17.15 11.18 14.81
N LEU A 7 16.08 11.41 14.05
CA LEU A 7 15.42 10.33 13.31
C LEU A 7 16.42 9.84 12.24
N ASN A 8 16.85 8.59 12.37
CA ASN A 8 17.54 7.86 11.31
C ASN A 8 16.53 6.90 10.67
N PRO A 9 15.87 7.28 9.56
CA PRO A 9 14.84 6.45 8.96
C PRO A 9 15.47 5.19 8.36
N HIS A 10 15.11 4.02 8.88
CA HIS A 10 15.44 2.74 8.25
C HIS A 10 14.41 2.43 7.16
N GLN A 11 14.38 3.24 6.11
CA GLN A 11 13.39 3.15 5.03
C GLN A 11 14.06 2.92 3.68
N ALA A 12 13.58 1.93 2.92
CA ALA A 12 14.11 1.58 1.60
C ALA A 12 13.70 2.58 0.48
N ARG A 13 12.76 3.47 0.79
CA ARG A 13 12.19 4.43 -0.17
C ARG A 13 13.24 5.46 -0.61
N THR A 14 13.47 5.57 -1.91
CA THR A 14 14.46 6.49 -2.53
C THR A 14 13.87 7.80 -3.06
N ALA A 15 12.54 7.90 -3.16
CA ALA A 15 11.83 9.08 -3.67
C ALA A 15 10.53 9.36 -2.88
N ASP A 16 9.88 10.50 -3.14
CA ASP A 16 8.55 10.74 -2.58
C ASP A 16 7.49 9.84 -3.24
N PRO A 17 6.43 9.42 -2.50
CA PRO A 17 5.39 8.59 -3.07
C PRO A 17 4.66 9.29 -4.22
N THR A 18 4.45 8.55 -5.30
CA THR A 18 3.65 9.01 -6.44
C THR A 18 2.18 9.20 -6.05
N PRO A 19 1.38 9.96 -6.82
CA PRO A 19 -0.06 10.07 -6.57
C PRO A 19 -0.77 8.71 -6.56
N TYR A 20 -0.33 7.77 -7.39
CA TYR A 20 -0.82 6.40 -7.41
C TYR A 20 -0.54 5.68 -6.09
N GLU A 21 0.71 5.71 -5.62
CA GLU A 21 1.11 5.06 -4.36
C GLU A 21 0.37 5.65 -3.15
N LYS A 22 0.15 6.97 -3.12
CA LYS A 22 -0.65 7.62 -2.08
C LYS A 22 -2.11 7.15 -2.11
N LYS A 23 -2.71 7.05 -3.30
CA LYS A 23 -4.09 6.56 -3.44
C LYS A 23 -4.20 5.10 -3.00
N LEU A 24 -3.27 4.26 -3.43
CA LEU A 24 -3.23 2.85 -3.05
C LEU A 24 -3.09 2.70 -1.53
N ALA A 25 -2.15 3.43 -0.91
CA ALA A 25 -1.96 3.42 0.54
C ALA A 25 -3.25 3.84 1.29
N ALA A 26 -3.88 4.94 0.89
CA ALA A 26 -5.11 5.41 1.52
C ALA A 26 -6.25 4.37 1.45
N VAL A 27 -6.36 3.65 0.33
CA VAL A 27 -7.37 2.60 0.19
C VAL A 27 -7.03 1.37 1.04
N ILE A 28 -5.75 0.96 1.10
CA ILE A 28 -5.31 -0.14 1.97
C ILE A 28 -5.58 0.19 3.45
N GLU A 29 -5.25 1.41 3.88
CA GLU A 29 -5.50 1.90 5.23
C GLU A 29 -7.00 1.88 5.58
N ASP A 30 -7.85 2.31 4.65
CA ASP A 30 -9.31 2.28 4.84
C ASP A 30 -9.87 0.85 4.93
N VAL A 31 -9.37 -0.08 4.11
CA VAL A 31 -9.79 -1.50 4.16
C VAL A 31 -9.37 -2.17 5.47
N PHE A 32 -8.15 -1.92 5.95
CA PHE A 32 -7.71 -2.43 7.24
C PHE A 32 -8.45 -1.74 8.40
N GLY A 33 -8.73 -0.44 8.27
CA GLY A 33 -9.53 0.32 9.22
C GLY A 33 -10.96 -0.22 9.40
N SER A 34 -11.51 -0.93 8.39
CA SER A 34 -12.81 -1.59 8.50
C SER A 34 -12.80 -2.95 9.19
N GLY A 35 -11.64 -3.41 9.71
CA GLY A 35 -11.51 -4.67 10.45
C GLY A 35 -11.08 -5.88 9.61
N THR A 36 -10.84 -5.70 8.32
CA THR A 36 -10.27 -6.72 7.43
C THR A 36 -8.78 -6.84 7.69
N HIS A 37 -8.23 -8.06 7.78
CA HIS A 37 -6.80 -8.26 8.06
C HIS A 37 -6.17 -9.42 7.27
N ASP A 38 -6.89 -9.96 6.28
CA ASP A 38 -6.40 -10.99 5.40
C ASP A 38 -6.27 -10.48 3.95
N LEU A 39 -5.49 -11.20 3.16
CA LEU A 39 -5.25 -10.83 1.76
C LEU A 39 -6.52 -10.93 0.88
N PRO A 40 -7.36 -11.98 1.00
CA PRO A 40 -8.60 -12.05 0.22
C PRO A 40 -9.53 -10.87 0.49
N GLY A 41 -9.70 -10.51 1.77
CA GLY A 41 -10.52 -9.37 2.15
C GLY A 41 -9.93 -8.04 1.69
N LEU A 42 -8.60 -7.90 1.70
CA LEU A 42 -7.95 -6.71 1.15
C LEU A 42 -8.23 -6.55 -0.34
N VAL A 43 -8.08 -7.62 -1.12
CA VAL A 43 -8.37 -7.63 -2.56
C VAL A 43 -9.84 -7.29 -2.82
N ALA A 44 -10.77 -7.88 -2.06
CA ALA A 44 -12.19 -7.55 -2.16
C ALA A 44 -12.45 -6.06 -1.83
N GLY A 45 -11.79 -5.52 -0.81
CA GLY A 45 -11.92 -4.14 -0.39
C GLY A 45 -11.38 -3.12 -1.41
N LEU A 46 -10.29 -3.46 -2.11
CA LEU A 46 -9.73 -2.67 -3.21
C LEU A 46 -10.71 -2.62 -4.39
N ASN A 47 -11.25 -3.76 -4.79
CA ASN A 47 -12.21 -3.86 -5.89
C ASN A 47 -13.54 -3.16 -5.59
N ALA A 48 -14.01 -3.21 -4.34
CA ALA A 48 -15.23 -2.52 -3.92
C ALA A 48 -15.13 -0.99 -3.94
N ARG A 49 -13.91 -0.43 -4.01
CA ARG A 49 -13.63 1.01 -4.04
C ARG A 49 -13.22 1.50 -5.43
N ASP A 50 -13.47 0.70 -6.46
CA ASP A 50 -13.16 1.00 -7.87
C ASP A 50 -11.71 1.48 -8.08
N LEU A 51 -10.77 0.91 -7.33
CA LEU A 51 -9.35 1.12 -7.56
C LEU A 51 -8.83 0.00 -8.48
N PRO A 52 -8.60 0.26 -9.79
CA PRO A 52 -8.06 -0.76 -10.67
C PRO A 52 -6.61 -1.10 -10.29
N ALA A 53 -6.20 -2.33 -10.58
CA ALA A 53 -4.80 -2.73 -10.53
C ALA A 53 -3.98 -1.97 -11.60
N PRO A 54 -2.63 -1.96 -11.52
CA PRO A 54 -1.78 -1.24 -12.49
C PRO A 54 -2.01 -1.63 -13.95
N ASP A 55 -2.48 -2.85 -14.21
CA ASP A 55 -2.80 -3.38 -15.53
C ASP A 55 -4.22 -3.00 -16.01
N GLY A 56 -4.98 -2.27 -15.21
CA GLY A 56 -6.36 -1.85 -15.49
C GLY A 56 -7.43 -2.89 -15.17
N ASN A 57 -7.04 -4.10 -14.73
CA ASN A 57 -7.97 -5.16 -14.35
C ASN A 57 -8.38 -5.04 -12.86
N PRO A 58 -9.43 -5.76 -12.44
CA PRO A 58 -9.69 -5.97 -11.02
C PRO A 58 -8.48 -6.62 -10.32
N TRP A 59 -8.30 -6.31 -9.04
CA TRP A 59 -7.27 -6.93 -8.22
C TRP A 59 -7.53 -8.42 -8.03
N THR A 60 -6.44 -9.19 -8.10
CA THR A 60 -6.33 -10.56 -7.61
C THR A 60 -5.23 -10.59 -6.54
N GLU A 61 -5.15 -11.67 -5.78
CA GLU A 61 -4.05 -11.84 -4.81
C GLU A 61 -2.67 -11.80 -5.49
N ASP A 62 -2.57 -12.35 -6.70
CA ASP A 62 -1.32 -12.41 -7.45
C ASP A 62 -0.91 -11.04 -7.99
N THR A 63 -1.84 -10.25 -8.53
CA THR A 63 -1.53 -8.89 -9.00
C THR A 63 -1.19 -7.98 -7.82
N PHE A 64 -1.85 -8.14 -6.67
CA PHE A 64 -1.50 -7.44 -5.44
C PHE A 64 -0.07 -7.77 -4.99
N ARG A 65 0.28 -9.05 -4.85
CA ARG A 65 1.63 -9.47 -4.41
C ARG A 65 2.71 -9.00 -5.39
N THR A 66 2.42 -9.05 -6.69
CA THR A 66 3.33 -8.57 -7.74
C THR A 66 3.59 -7.08 -7.58
N GLU A 67 2.55 -6.29 -7.35
CA GLU A 67 2.69 -4.85 -7.15
C GLU A 67 3.42 -4.52 -5.85
N MET A 68 3.10 -5.18 -4.74
CA MET A 68 3.82 -4.98 -3.47
C MET A 68 5.30 -5.32 -3.60
N ARG A 69 5.66 -6.36 -4.37
CA ARG A 69 7.06 -6.68 -4.67
C ARG A 69 7.73 -5.59 -5.49
N ARG A 70 7.04 -5.01 -6.48
CA ARG A 70 7.57 -3.92 -7.32
C ARG A 70 7.80 -2.65 -6.51
N LEU A 71 6.88 -2.31 -5.61
CA LEU A 71 6.94 -1.11 -4.76
C LEU A 71 7.93 -1.24 -3.59
N GLY A 72 8.19 -2.47 -3.13
CA GLY A 72 9.16 -2.75 -2.07
C GLY A 72 10.60 -3.00 -2.54
N ALA A 73 10.86 -2.94 -3.85
CA ALA A 73 12.18 -3.13 -4.46
C ALA A 73 13.07 -1.89 -4.41
#